data_AF-I4BTC8-F1
#
_entry.id   AF-I4BTC8-F1
#
_cell.length_a   1.000
_cell.length_b   1.000
_cell.length_c   1.000
_cell.angle_alpha   90.00
_cell.angle_beta   90.00
_cell.angle_gamma   90.00
#
_symmetry.space_group_name_H-M   'P 1'
#
loop_
_entity.id
_entity.type
_entity.pdbx_description
1 polymer ?
#
loop_
_entity_poly.entity_id
_entity_poly.type
_entity_poly.pdbx_seq_one_letter_code
_entity_poly.pdbx_strand_id
1 'polypeptide(L)'
;MSTIYEQIGGSEAIVSLVEDFYARVLADPELAGFFGGTNMSRLKGRQAEFFVAALGGPYPYVGPSMKQVHQGRGITTHHFDRVGAHLGESLRAAGVSDELVAQILDNIGSLAPDIVTHKTVHRTVGAGSGRLNDPPGGAPH
;
A
#
# COMPACT_ATOMS: atom_id res chain seq x y z
N MET A 1 -28.25 9.23 1.82
CA MET A 1 -27.02 8.97 2.59
C MET A 1 -25.91 9.72 1.90
N SER A 2 -25.05 10.41 2.66
CA SER A 2 -23.93 11.16 2.07
C SER A 2 -22.73 10.23 1.87
N THR A 3 -22.05 10.35 0.73
CA THR A 3 -20.89 9.50 0.40
C THR A 3 -19.65 9.93 1.19
N ILE A 4 -18.63 9.08 1.31
CA ILE A 4 -17.40 9.45 2.01
C ILE A 4 -16.75 10.67 1.32
N TYR A 5 -16.78 10.71 -0.02
CA TYR A 5 -16.35 11.85 -0.81
C TYR A 5 -17.02 13.17 -0.40
N GLU A 6 -18.33 13.17 -0.18
CA GLU A 6 -19.05 14.37 0.27
C GLU A 6 -18.69 14.74 1.72
N GLN A 7 -18.56 13.74 2.59
CA GLN A 7 -18.25 13.95 4.02
C GLN A 7 -16.87 14.58 4.25
N ILE A 8 -15.89 14.29 3.39
CA ILE A 8 -14.53 14.85 3.50
C ILE A 8 -14.37 16.22 2.82
N GLY A 9 -15.41 16.76 2.15
CA GLY A 9 -15.36 18.06 1.48
C GLY A 9 -15.15 18.02 -0.05
N GLY A 10 -15.33 16.86 -0.67
CA GLY A 10 -15.34 16.72 -2.12
C GLY A 10 -13.98 16.91 -2.80
N SER A 11 -13.99 17.33 -4.07
CA SER A 11 -12.79 17.36 -4.94
C SER A 11 -11.63 18.17 -4.39
N GLU A 12 -11.87 19.32 -3.75
CA GLU A 12 -10.81 20.18 -3.23
C GLU A 12 -10.04 19.50 -2.09
N ALA A 13 -10.78 18.85 -1.18
CA ALA A 13 -10.19 18.08 -0.10
C ALA A 13 -9.39 16.88 -0.64
N ILE A 14 -9.89 16.21 -1.68
CA ILE A 14 -9.16 15.11 -2.35
C ILE A 14 -7.84 15.58 -2.94
N VAL A 15 -7.81 16.73 -3.61
CA VAL A 15 -6.56 17.26 -4.18
C VAL A 15 -5.54 17.51 -3.07
N SER A 16 -5.95 18.16 -2.00
CA SER A 16 -5.08 18.42 -0.84
C SER A 16 -4.60 17.12 -0.17
N LEU A 17 -5.48 16.14 -0.02
CA LEU A 17 -5.17 14.81 0.49
C LEU A 17 -4.11 14.11 -0.37
N VAL A 18 -4.26 14.14 -1.69
CA VAL A 18 -3.32 13.50 -2.63
C VAL A 18 -1.95 14.18 -2.58
N GLU A 19 -1.91 15.51 -2.43
CA GLU A 19 -0.67 16.25 -2.26
C GLU A 19 0.10 15.82 -1.00
N ASP A 20 -0.57 15.80 0.17
CA ASP A 20 0.05 15.35 1.44
C ASP A 20 0.47 13.88 1.37
N PHE A 21 -0.40 13.01 0.84
CA PHE A 21 -0.14 11.59 0.67
C PHE A 21 1.14 11.33 -0.11
N TYR A 22 1.32 11.97 -1.27
CA TYR A 22 2.53 11.78 -2.05
C TYR A 22 3.75 12.47 -1.46
N ALA A 23 3.60 13.54 -0.67
CA ALA A 23 4.71 14.11 0.07
C ALA A 23 5.29 13.08 1.07
N ARG A 24 4.42 12.34 1.78
CA ARG A 24 4.82 11.26 2.70
C ARG A 24 5.43 10.07 1.96
N VAL A 25 4.78 9.59 0.90
CA VAL A 25 5.26 8.44 0.10
C VAL A 25 6.63 8.72 -0.52
N LEU A 26 6.88 9.95 -1.01
CA LEU A 26 8.17 10.31 -1.58
C LEU A 26 9.26 10.57 -0.53
N ALA A 27 8.88 10.89 0.72
CA ALA A 27 9.81 10.99 1.84
C ALA A 27 10.19 9.61 2.42
N ASP A 28 9.46 8.56 2.07
CA ASP A 28 9.70 7.21 2.54
C ASP A 28 10.82 6.53 1.72
N PRO A 29 11.96 6.17 2.34
CA PRO A 29 13.09 5.57 1.62
C PRO A 29 12.76 4.19 1.03
N GLU A 30 11.75 3.49 1.55
CA GLU A 30 11.33 2.19 1.03
C GLU A 30 10.37 2.30 -0.17
N LEU A 31 9.76 3.48 -0.38
CA LEU A 31 8.79 3.71 -1.44
C LEU A 31 9.28 4.65 -2.53
N ALA A 32 10.12 5.64 -2.20
CA ALA A 32 10.56 6.68 -3.12
C ALA A 32 11.19 6.12 -4.41
N GLY A 33 11.92 5.00 -4.32
CA GLY A 33 12.55 4.33 -5.47
C GLY A 33 11.57 3.89 -6.56
N PHE A 34 10.32 3.59 -6.22
CA PHE A 34 9.29 3.18 -7.20
C PHE A 34 8.84 4.32 -8.12
N PHE A 35 9.09 5.57 -7.73
CA PHE A 35 8.62 6.76 -8.41
C PHE A 35 9.72 7.47 -9.22
N GLY A 36 10.92 6.90 -9.31
CA GLY A 36 12.00 7.40 -10.16
C GLY A 36 11.55 7.57 -11.61
N GLY A 37 11.74 8.76 -12.19
CA GLY A 37 11.33 9.07 -13.56
C GLY A 37 9.82 9.21 -13.79
N THR A 38 9.00 9.12 -12.73
CA THR A 38 7.55 9.28 -12.83
C THR A 38 7.17 10.76 -12.95
N ASN A 39 6.25 11.08 -13.87
CA ASN A 39 5.62 12.39 -13.89
C ASN A 39 4.62 12.50 -12.72
N MET A 40 5.07 13.10 -11.62
CA MET A 40 4.28 13.19 -10.39
C MET A 40 3.00 14.00 -10.54
N SER A 41 3.01 15.07 -11.33
CA SER A 41 1.78 15.86 -11.56
C SER A 41 0.70 15.02 -12.24
N ARG A 42 1.07 14.27 -13.29
CA ARG A 42 0.16 13.34 -13.96
C ARG A 42 -0.31 12.21 -13.04
N LEU A 43 0.59 11.66 -12.22
CA LEU A 43 0.25 10.61 -11.27
C LEU A 43 -0.75 11.11 -10.21
N LYS A 44 -0.50 12.27 -9.60
CA LYS A 44 -1.40 12.88 -8.61
C LYS A 44 -2.80 13.12 -9.18
N GLY A 45 -2.91 13.63 -10.41
CA GLY A 45 -4.21 13.77 -11.07
C GLY A 45 -4.96 12.44 -11.21
N ARG A 46 -4.27 11.36 -11.62
CA ARG A 46 -4.87 10.02 -11.70
C ARG A 46 -5.23 9.45 -10.34
N GLN A 47 -4.44 9.72 -9.31
CA GLN A 47 -4.75 9.30 -7.94
C GLN A 47 -6.00 10.01 -7.41
N ALA A 48 -6.15 11.31 -7.70
CA ALA A 48 -7.33 12.07 -7.32
C ALA A 48 -8.59 11.50 -7.98
N GLU A 49 -8.56 11.23 -9.29
CA GLU A 49 -9.66 10.56 -9.99
C GLU A 49 -10.00 9.20 -9.36
N PHE A 50 -8.98 8.42 -9.01
CA PHE A 50 -9.14 7.13 -8.37
C PHE A 50 -9.80 7.26 -6.99
N PHE A 51 -9.34 8.17 -6.13
CA PHE A 51 -9.92 8.39 -4.82
C PHE A 51 -11.32 8.96 -4.87
N VAL A 52 -11.63 9.87 -5.81
CA VAL A 52 -13.01 10.32 -6.03
C VAL A 52 -13.91 9.11 -6.28
N ALA A 53 -13.53 8.21 -7.19
CA ALA A 53 -14.33 7.02 -7.47
C ALA A 53 -14.42 6.05 -6.28
N ALA A 54 -13.29 5.77 -5.63
CA ALA A 54 -13.20 4.83 -4.51
C ALA A 54 -14.01 5.29 -3.28
N LEU A 55 -14.19 6.60 -3.11
CA LEU A 55 -14.90 7.20 -1.97
C LEU A 55 -16.38 7.51 -2.28
N GLY A 56 -16.90 6.99 -3.39
CA GLY A 56 -18.30 7.16 -3.79
C GLY A 56 -18.59 8.52 -4.41
N GLY A 57 -17.61 9.15 -5.03
CA GLY A 57 -17.80 10.35 -5.83
C GLY A 57 -18.67 10.10 -7.07
N PRO A 58 -19.11 11.17 -7.75
CA PRO A 58 -20.12 11.08 -8.81
C PRO A 58 -19.62 10.43 -10.10
N TYR A 59 -18.31 10.23 -10.25
CA TYR A 59 -17.70 9.72 -11.46
C TYR A 59 -16.90 8.44 -11.18
N PRO A 60 -17.04 7.41 -12.05
CA PRO A 60 -16.23 6.21 -11.94
C PRO A 60 -14.78 6.49 -12.36
N TYR A 61 -13.86 5.67 -11.85
CA TYR A 61 -12.48 5.67 -12.33
C TYR A 61 -12.43 4.99 -13.71
N VAL A 62 -11.88 5.70 -14.69
CA VAL A 62 -11.78 5.24 -16.09
C VAL A 62 -10.33 5.01 -16.54
N GLY A 63 -9.39 5.01 -15.60
CA GLY A 63 -7.98 4.72 -15.89
C GLY A 63 -7.69 3.21 -16.04
N PRO A 64 -6.42 2.86 -16.30
CA PRO A 64 -6.03 1.46 -16.41
C PRO A 64 -6.21 0.71 -15.08
N SER A 65 -6.40 -0.60 -15.13
CA SER A 65 -6.65 -1.37 -13.91
C SER A 65 -5.47 -1.34 -12.95
N MET A 66 -5.76 -1.50 -11.64
CA MET A 66 -4.71 -1.56 -10.61
C MET A 66 -3.67 -2.64 -10.91
N LYS A 67 -4.11 -3.78 -11.45
CA LYS A 67 -3.22 -4.85 -11.91
C LYS A 67 -2.29 -4.39 -13.03
N GLN A 68 -2.83 -3.76 -14.08
CA GLN A 68 -2.04 -3.31 -15.22
C GLN A 68 -0.99 -2.27 -14.82
N VAL A 69 -1.35 -1.30 -13.98
CA VAL A 69 -0.42 -0.22 -13.63
C VAL A 69 0.69 -0.68 -12.68
N HIS A 70 0.44 -1.67 -11.82
CA HIS A 70 1.38 -2.16 -10.81
C HIS A 70 2.14 -3.44 -11.21
N GLN A 71 1.76 -4.08 -12.32
CA GLN A 71 2.40 -5.31 -12.81
C GLN A 71 3.91 -5.13 -13.00
N GLY A 72 4.68 -6.13 -12.56
CA GLY A 72 6.13 -6.20 -12.79
C GLY A 72 6.97 -5.22 -11.96
N ARG A 73 6.36 -4.47 -11.03
CA ARG A 73 7.09 -3.50 -10.19
C ARG A 73 7.78 -4.11 -8.98
N GLY A 74 7.50 -5.37 -8.63
CA GLY A 74 8.07 -5.99 -7.43
C GLY A 74 7.46 -5.48 -6.13
N ILE A 75 6.18 -5.06 -6.17
CA ILE A 75 5.46 -4.57 -4.99
C ILE A 75 5.16 -5.75 -4.06
N THR A 76 5.57 -5.61 -2.79
CA THR A 76 5.34 -6.59 -1.73
C THR A 76 4.18 -6.15 -0.85
N THR A 77 3.67 -7.05 -0.01
CA THR A 77 2.71 -6.69 1.04
C THR A 77 3.24 -5.57 1.93
N HIS A 78 4.53 -5.62 2.29
CA HIS A 78 5.16 -4.58 3.10
C HIS A 78 5.11 -3.20 2.45
N HIS A 79 5.42 -3.08 1.15
CA HIS A 79 5.31 -1.80 0.44
C HIS A 79 3.86 -1.30 0.40
N PHE A 80 2.90 -2.21 0.20
CA PHE A 80 1.48 -1.88 0.18
C PHE A 80 1.00 -1.37 1.55
N ASP A 81 1.40 -2.02 2.63
CA ASP A 81 1.04 -1.63 3.99
C ASP A 81 1.62 -0.26 4.35
N ARG A 82 2.86 0.04 3.93
CA ARG A 82 3.47 1.38 4.09
C ARG A 82 2.68 2.45 3.36
N VAL A 83 2.24 2.17 2.13
CA VAL A 83 1.36 3.09 1.38
C VAL A 83 0.03 3.31 2.13
N GLY A 84 -0.57 2.24 2.68
CA GLY A 84 -1.77 2.33 3.51
C GLY A 84 -1.57 3.19 4.77
N ALA A 85 -0.42 3.05 5.44
CA ALA A 85 -0.08 3.87 6.60
C ALA A 85 0.00 5.37 6.25
N HIS A 86 0.71 5.73 5.17
CA HIS A 86 0.81 7.12 4.70
C HIS A 86 -0.55 7.69 4.31
N LEU A 87 -1.40 6.89 3.66
CA LEU A 87 -2.77 7.31 3.35
C LEU A 87 -3.57 7.57 4.63
N GLY A 88 -3.49 6.68 5.62
CA GLY A 88 -4.16 6.84 6.90
C GLY A 88 -3.70 8.10 7.65
N GLU A 89 -2.40 8.40 7.64
CA GLU A 89 -1.87 9.65 8.21
C GLU A 89 -2.39 10.89 7.48
N SER A 90 -2.44 10.84 6.15
CA SER A 90 -2.90 11.97 5.33
C SER A 90 -4.39 12.26 5.54
N LEU A 91 -5.21 11.21 5.65
CA LEU A 91 -6.63 11.33 5.96
C LEU A 91 -6.86 11.94 7.35
N ARG A 92 -6.11 11.49 8.37
CA ARG A 92 -6.20 12.08 9.71
C ARG A 92 -5.75 13.54 9.72
N ALA A 93 -4.68 13.87 8.99
CA ALA A 93 -4.21 15.25 8.84
C ALA A 93 -5.25 16.16 8.16
N ALA A 94 -6.07 15.59 7.27
CA ALA A 94 -7.21 16.26 6.65
C ALA A 94 -8.45 16.35 7.56
N GLY A 95 -8.38 15.87 8.81
CA GLY A 95 -9.48 15.94 9.78
C GLY A 95 -10.54 14.85 9.63
N VAL A 96 -10.26 13.80 8.86
CA VAL A 96 -11.16 12.63 8.72
C VAL A 96 -11.14 11.83 10.02
N SER A 97 -12.33 11.43 10.51
CA SER A 97 -12.45 10.65 11.74
C SER A 97 -11.79 9.27 11.61
N ASP A 98 -11.27 8.72 12.72
CA ASP A 98 -10.62 7.40 12.70
C ASP A 98 -11.54 6.28 12.19
N GLU A 99 -12.84 6.38 12.45
CA GLU A 99 -13.84 5.45 11.93
C GLU A 99 -13.90 5.48 10.39
N LEU A 100 -13.95 6.68 9.79
CA LEU A 100 -13.94 6.83 8.34
C LEU A 100 -12.58 6.45 7.76
N VAL A 101 -11.47 6.77 8.43
CA VAL A 101 -10.12 6.34 8.01
C VAL A 101 -10.06 4.82 7.91
N ALA A 102 -10.57 4.08 8.90
CA ALA A 102 -10.59 2.62 8.89
C ALA A 102 -11.41 2.09 7.69
N GLN A 103 -12.61 2.63 7.45
CA GLN A 103 -13.44 2.23 6.30
C GLN A 103 -12.75 2.49 4.96
N ILE A 104 -12.07 3.63 4.82
CA ILE A 104 -11.31 3.96 3.60
C ILE A 104 -10.14 2.99 3.41
N LEU A 105 -9.38 2.71 4.46
CA LEU A 105 -8.25 1.78 4.39
C LEU A 105 -8.69 0.35 4.08
N ASP A 106 -9.84 -0.10 4.58
CA ASP A 106 -10.41 -1.41 4.25
C ASP A 106 -10.79 -1.49 2.75
N ASN A 107 -11.44 -0.44 2.23
CA ASN A 107 -11.78 -0.35 0.81
C ASN A 107 -10.53 -0.39 -0.07
N ILE A 108 -9.47 0.35 0.28
CA ILE A 108 -8.20 0.31 -0.43
C ILE A 108 -7.50 -1.04 -0.26
N GLY A 109 -7.57 -1.65 0.92
CA GLY A 109 -7.00 -2.96 1.22
C GLY A 109 -7.54 -4.07 0.31
N SER A 110 -8.78 -3.96 -0.14
CA SER A 110 -9.39 -4.90 -1.10
C SER A 110 -8.66 -4.98 -2.45
N LEU A 111 -7.83 -3.98 -2.79
CA LEU A 111 -7.05 -3.90 -4.03
C LEU A 111 -5.70 -4.63 -3.92
N ALA A 112 -5.29 -5.04 -2.73
CA ALA A 112 -4.01 -5.71 -2.51
C ALA A 112 -3.76 -6.91 -3.46
N PRO A 113 -4.75 -7.78 -3.79
CA PRO A 113 -4.56 -8.89 -4.73
C PRO A 113 -4.20 -8.45 -6.15
N ASP A 114 -4.58 -7.25 -6.56
CA ASP A 114 -4.24 -6.69 -7.88
C ASP A 114 -2.89 -5.98 -7.90
N ILE A 115 -2.39 -5.54 -6.74
CA ILE A 115 -1.22 -4.66 -6.63
C ILE A 115 0.02 -5.43 -6.17
N VAL A 116 -0.14 -6.34 -5.21
CA VAL A 116 0.98 -7.08 -4.61
C VAL A 116 1.37 -8.26 -5.52
N THR A 117 2.62 -8.23 -6.02
CA THR A 117 3.15 -9.28 -6.90
C THR A 117 3.98 -10.33 -6.15
N HIS A 118 4.47 -10.01 -4.95
CA HIS A 118 5.17 -10.95 -4.09
C HIS A 118 4.54 -10.96 -2.69
N LYS A 119 3.89 -12.06 -2.34
CA LYS A 119 3.59 -12.36 -0.93
C LYS A 119 4.92 -12.67 -0.27
N THR A 120 5.39 -11.81 0.63
CA THR A 120 6.59 -12.10 1.41
C THR A 120 6.35 -13.40 2.16
N VAL A 121 7.00 -14.49 1.72
CA VAL A 121 6.99 -15.75 2.47
C VAL A 121 7.93 -15.52 3.64
N HIS A 122 7.37 -15.24 4.83
CA HIS A 122 8.11 -15.41 6.07
C HIS A 122 8.47 -16.89 6.17
N ARG A 123 9.67 -17.25 5.73
CA ARG A 123 10.22 -18.59 5.94
C ARG A 123 10.52 -18.70 7.43
N THR A 124 9.60 -19.30 8.19
CA THR A 124 9.88 -19.75 9.55
C THR A 124 11.03 -20.75 9.46
N VAL A 125 12.22 -20.34 9.88
CA VAL A 125 13.34 -21.25 10.11
C VAL A 125 12.93 -22.14 11.27
N GLY A 126 12.49 -23.36 10.96
CA GLY A 126 12.26 -24.39 11.98
C GLY A 126 13.59 -24.71 12.66
N ALA A 127 13.76 -24.20 13.88
CA ALA A 127 14.80 -24.66 14.79
C ALA A 127 14.43 -26.07 15.27
N GLY A 128 14.86 -27.08 14.51
CA GLY A 128 14.84 -28.48 14.92
C GLY A 128 16.19 -28.86 15.53
N SER A 129 16.32 -28.63 16.84
CA SER A 129 17.40 -29.18 17.66
C SER A 129 17.39 -30.71 17.60
N GLY A 130 18.51 -31.29 17.15
CA GLY A 130 18.81 -32.72 17.30
C GLY A 130 20.29 -32.87 17.62
N ARG A 131 20.65 -32.76 18.90
CA ARG A 131 21.96 -33.19 19.42
C ARG A 131 21.89 -34.68 19.78
N LEU A 132 23.10 -35.25 19.84
CA LEU A 132 23.52 -36.55 20.38
C LEU A 132 23.47 -37.74 19.41
N ASN A 133 24.64 -38.11 18.88
CA ASN A 133 25.45 -39.20 19.44
C ASN A 133 26.81 -39.34 18.71
N ASP A 134 27.89 -39.04 19.42
CA ASP A 134 29.29 -39.45 19.14
C ASP A 134 29.56 -40.83 19.84
N PRO A 135 30.68 -41.56 19.61
CA PRO A 135 30.75 -42.74 18.73
C PRO A 135 31.21 -44.02 19.49
N PRO A 136 31.47 -45.14 18.79
CA PRO A 136 32.74 -45.86 19.02
C PRO A 136 33.36 -46.27 17.66
N GLY A 137 34.66 -46.38 17.41
CA GLY A 137 35.84 -46.58 18.25
C GLY A 137 36.74 -47.59 17.50
N GLY A 138 37.97 -47.19 17.13
CA GLY A 138 39.09 -48.04 16.69
C GLY A 138 38.96 -48.72 15.31
N ALA A 139 40.01 -48.99 14.53
CA ALA A 139 41.43 -48.68 14.51
C ALA A 139 41.92 -48.94 13.06
N PRO A 140 43.05 -48.37 12.60
CA PRO A 140 43.62 -48.71 11.30
C PRO A 140 44.69 -49.82 11.43
N HIS A 141 44.64 -50.82 10.55
CA HIS A 141 45.80 -51.54 10.00
C HIS A 141 45.39 -52.25 8.71
#